data_AF-A0A316RBM4-F1
#
_entry.id   AF-A0A316RBM4-F1
#
_cell.length_a   1.000
_cell.length_b   1.000
_cell.length_c   1.000
_cell.angle_alpha   90.00
_cell.angle_beta   90.00
_cell.angle_gamma   90.00
#
_symmetry.space_group_name_H-M   'P 1'
#
loop_
_entity.id
_entity.type
_entity.pdbx_description
1 polymer ?
#
loop_
_entity_poly.entity_id
_entity_poly.type
_entity_poly.pdbx_seq_one_letter_code
_entity_poly.pdbx_strand_id
1 'polypeptide(L)'
;MSLQNTDPEYTQRLGVFLEEVRNEPGSMLEPTTRWLAILATLTGNGSVDAYKEALPQALQEGLDPVAVKEMVYQATDYLGYGRALPFLHATNDALTAAGIALPLPGQATTTMNDRLEKGIAAQVKIFGEHMNEAWKAGTVNRYLAANCFGDYYTRTGLDRLPCLI
;
A
#
# COMPACT_ATOMS: atom_id res chain seq x y z
N MET A 1 -4.09 -21.10 -20.16
CA MET A 1 -5.51 -21.44 -20.39
C MET A 1 -6.32 -20.53 -19.47
N SER A 2 -7.41 -19.91 -19.93
CA SER A 2 -8.19 -18.99 -19.09
C SER A 2 -9.08 -19.75 -18.11
N LEU A 3 -9.40 -19.15 -16.95
CA LEU A 3 -10.32 -19.72 -15.96
C LEU A 3 -11.72 -19.95 -16.53
N GLN A 4 -12.13 -19.19 -17.55
CA GLN A 4 -13.38 -19.40 -18.27
C GLN A 4 -13.43 -20.77 -18.97
N ASN A 5 -12.28 -21.31 -19.37
CA ASN A 5 -12.21 -22.61 -20.04
C ASN A 5 -12.06 -23.77 -19.04
N THR A 6 -11.36 -23.56 -17.93
CA THR A 6 -11.09 -24.61 -16.94
C THR A 6 -12.14 -24.67 -15.84
N ASP A 7 -12.71 -23.52 -15.44
CA ASP A 7 -13.59 -23.33 -14.29
C ASP A 7 -14.74 -22.34 -14.61
N PRO A 8 -15.57 -22.63 -15.63
CA PRO A 8 -16.59 -21.69 -16.13
C PRO A 8 -17.65 -21.32 -15.08
N GLU A 9 -18.12 -22.29 -14.28
CA GLU A 9 -19.13 -22.02 -13.25
C GLU A 9 -18.59 -21.10 -12.16
N TYR A 10 -17.40 -21.38 -11.63
CA TYR A 10 -16.76 -20.54 -10.62
C TYR A 10 -16.57 -19.12 -11.13
N THR A 11 -16.03 -18.98 -12.35
CA THR A 11 -15.79 -17.69 -12.98
C THR A 11 -17.08 -16.89 -13.16
N GLN A 12 -18.17 -17.54 -13.56
CA GLN A 12 -19.48 -16.90 -13.69
C GLN A 12 -19.99 -16.40 -12.33
N ARG A 13 -19.98 -17.25 -11.30
CA ARG A 13 -20.51 -16.91 -9.97
C ARG A 13 -19.72 -15.79 -9.32
N LEU A 14 -18.39 -15.87 -9.37
CA LEU A 14 -17.52 -14.84 -8.84
C LEU A 14 -17.70 -13.51 -9.59
N GLY A 15 -17.74 -13.55 -10.92
CA GLY A 15 -17.94 -12.35 -11.74
C GLY A 15 -19.25 -11.62 -11.42
N VAL A 16 -20.36 -12.36 -11.28
CA VAL A 16 -21.65 -11.77 -10.88
C VAL A 16 -21.55 -11.12 -9.51
N PHE A 17 -20.97 -11.81 -8.52
CA PHE A 17 -20.84 -11.28 -7.16
C PHE A 17 -19.95 -10.03 -7.10
N LEU A 18 -18.85 -9.98 -7.86
CA LEU A 18 -17.99 -8.79 -7.91
C LEU A 18 -18.72 -7.58 -8.50
N GLU A 19 -19.58 -7.77 -9.50
CA GLU A 19 -20.43 -6.72 -10.03
C GLU A 19 -21.52 -6.29 -9.05
N GLU A 20 -22.13 -7.22 -8.30
CA GLU A 20 -23.06 -6.89 -7.22
C GLU A 20 -22.38 -6.00 -6.16
N VAL A 21 -21.22 -6.42 -5.65
CA VAL A 21 -20.44 -5.66 -4.65
C VAL A 21 -20.01 -4.29 -5.19
N ARG A 22 -19.62 -4.22 -6.46
CA ARG A 22 -19.22 -2.95 -7.11
C ARG A 22 -20.36 -1.92 -7.10
N ASN A 23 -21.61 -2.39 -7.23
CA ASN A 23 -22.80 -1.57 -7.38
C ASN A 23 -23.67 -1.50 -6.11
N GLU A 24 -23.27 -2.14 -5.01
CA GLU A 24 -24.02 -2.17 -3.75
C GLU A 24 -24.21 -0.76 -3.17
N PRO A 25 -25.46 -0.30 -3.01
CA PRO A 25 -25.75 1.00 -2.41
C PRO A 25 -25.18 1.12 -1.00
N GLY A 26 -24.52 2.25 -0.70
CA GLY A 26 -23.93 2.51 0.63
C GLY A 26 -22.52 1.94 0.84
N SER A 27 -21.98 1.16 -0.10
CA SER A 27 -20.59 0.66 -0.08
C SER A 27 -19.71 1.31 -1.16
N MET A 28 -20.13 2.48 -1.65
CA MET A 28 -19.46 3.20 -2.71
C MET A 28 -18.29 4.02 -2.16
N LEU A 29 -17.08 3.62 -2.55
CA LEU A 29 -15.86 4.39 -2.38
C LEU A 29 -15.51 5.05 -3.73
N GLU A 30 -14.79 6.17 -3.68
CA GLU A 30 -14.14 6.72 -4.88
C GLU A 30 -13.31 5.63 -5.58
N PRO A 31 -13.30 5.54 -6.93
CA PRO A 31 -12.71 4.42 -7.65
C PRO A 31 -11.25 4.12 -7.28
N THR A 32 -10.42 5.16 -7.16
CA THR A 32 -8.99 5.01 -6.80
C THR A 32 -8.82 4.53 -5.36
N THR A 33 -9.63 5.04 -4.42
CA THR A 33 -9.66 4.57 -3.02
C THR A 33 -10.09 3.10 -2.93
N ARG A 34 -11.10 2.70 -3.71
CA ARG A 34 -11.55 1.30 -3.78
C ARG A 34 -10.43 0.37 -4.25
N TRP A 35 -9.75 0.73 -5.33
CA TRP A 35 -8.63 -0.07 -5.84
C TRP A 35 -7.49 -0.17 -4.85
N LEU A 36 -7.13 0.95 -4.21
CA LEU A 36 -6.09 0.95 -3.19
C LEU A 36 -6.46 0.01 -2.03
N ALA A 37 -7.71 0.03 -1.57
CA ALA A 37 -8.19 -0.86 -0.52
C ALA A 37 -8.14 -2.35 -0.93
N ILE A 38 -8.53 -2.68 -2.16
CA ILE A 38 -8.43 -4.05 -2.70
C ILE A 38 -6.97 -4.50 -2.73
N LEU A 39 -6.09 -3.70 -3.33
CA LEU A 39 -4.67 -4.02 -3.45
C LEU A 39 -3.97 -4.14 -2.08
N ALA A 40 -4.31 -3.26 -1.14
CA ALA A 40 -3.82 -3.33 0.25
C ALA A 40 -4.31 -4.60 0.95
N THR A 41 -5.57 -4.99 0.76
CA THR A 41 -6.13 -6.23 1.33
C THR A 41 -5.40 -7.47 0.78
N LEU A 42 -5.18 -7.53 -0.54
CA LEU A 42 -4.44 -8.62 -1.18
C LEU A 42 -2.97 -8.65 -0.72
N THR A 43 -2.38 -7.49 -0.47
CA THR A 43 -1.03 -7.39 0.10
C THR A 43 -0.99 -7.90 1.54
N GLY A 44 -1.93 -7.45 2.38
CA GLY A 44 -2.06 -7.83 3.78
C GLY A 44 -2.26 -9.33 4.00
N ASN A 45 -3.01 -9.99 3.12
CA ASN A 45 -3.27 -11.43 3.21
C ASN A 45 -2.28 -12.30 2.39
N GLY A 46 -1.33 -11.68 1.66
CA GLY A 46 -0.29 -12.40 0.91
C GLY A 46 -0.73 -12.97 -0.45
N SER A 47 -1.86 -12.54 -1.01
CA SER A 47 -2.41 -13.03 -2.28
C SER A 47 -1.75 -12.37 -3.51
N VAL A 48 -0.50 -12.74 -3.78
CA VAL A 48 0.30 -12.16 -4.88
C VAL A 48 -0.31 -12.40 -6.26
N ASP A 49 -0.89 -13.57 -6.52
CA ASP A 49 -1.43 -13.90 -7.84
C ASP A 49 -2.68 -13.06 -8.16
N ALA A 50 -3.62 -12.96 -7.21
CA ALA A 50 -4.77 -12.07 -7.34
C ALA A 50 -4.35 -10.58 -7.44
N TYR A 51 -3.28 -10.18 -6.76
CA TYR A 51 -2.73 -8.82 -6.88
C TYR A 51 -2.21 -8.54 -8.30
N LYS A 52 -1.54 -9.50 -8.94
CA LYS A 52 -1.05 -9.40 -10.32
C LYS A 52 -2.20 -9.30 -11.33
N GLU A 53 -3.35 -9.91 -11.03
CA GLU A 53 -4.56 -9.78 -11.86
C GLU A 53 -5.25 -8.41 -11.65
N ALA A 54 -5.30 -7.92 -10.41
CA ALA A 54 -6.01 -6.69 -10.06
C ALA A 54 -5.26 -5.41 -10.45
N LEU A 55 -3.94 -5.35 -10.22
CA LEU A 55 -3.17 -4.12 -10.41
C LEU A 55 -3.24 -3.54 -11.84
N PRO A 56 -3.16 -4.33 -12.93
CA PRO A 56 -3.30 -3.80 -14.29
C PRO A 56 -4.63 -3.08 -14.52
N GLN A 57 -5.74 -3.61 -13.96
CA GLN A 57 -7.05 -2.97 -14.06
C GLN A 57 -7.10 -1.67 -13.26
N ALA A 58 -6.56 -1.68 -12.03
CA ALA A 58 -6.47 -0.48 -11.20
C ALA A 58 -5.71 0.67 -11.89
N LEU A 59 -4.61 0.35 -12.58
CA LEU A 59 -3.83 1.33 -13.35
C LEU A 59 -4.62 1.87 -14.55
N GLN A 60 -5.34 1.02 -15.27
CA GLN A 60 -6.20 1.44 -16.38
C GLN A 60 -7.34 2.35 -15.93
N GLU A 61 -7.86 2.13 -14.72
CA GLU A 61 -8.89 2.96 -14.09
C GLU A 61 -8.33 4.21 -13.38
N GLY A 62 -7.04 4.50 -13.55
CA GLY A 62 -6.44 5.78 -13.15
C GLY A 62 -5.85 5.81 -11.74
N LEU A 63 -5.63 4.66 -11.09
CA LEU A 63 -4.89 4.62 -9.83
C LEU A 63 -3.43 5.08 -10.07
N ASP A 64 -2.98 6.05 -9.27
CA ASP A 64 -1.63 6.60 -9.36
C ASP A 64 -0.56 5.52 -9.05
N PRO A 65 0.39 5.26 -9.95
CA PRO A 65 1.55 4.40 -9.70
C PRO A 65 2.31 4.72 -8.41
N VAL A 66 2.39 6.00 -8.03
CA VAL A 66 3.03 6.45 -6.80
C VAL A 66 2.26 5.92 -5.59
N ALA A 67 0.93 6.04 -5.58
CA ALA A 67 0.09 5.52 -4.50
C ALA A 67 0.24 4.01 -4.33
N VAL A 68 0.32 3.26 -5.43
CA VAL A 68 0.57 1.81 -5.40
C VAL A 68 1.92 1.50 -4.77
N LYS A 69 2.98 2.20 -5.17
CA LYS A 69 4.33 2.00 -4.62
C LYS A 69 4.39 2.32 -3.14
N GLU A 70 3.76 3.41 -2.71
CA GLU A 70 3.71 3.79 -1.31
C GLU A 70 2.98 2.77 -0.45
N MET A 71 1.84 2.22 -0.92
CA MET A 71 1.15 1.14 -0.22
C MET A 71 2.07 -0.08 -0.01
N VAL A 72 2.79 -0.50 -1.05
CA VAL A 72 3.72 -1.64 -0.96
C VAL A 72 4.93 -1.32 -0.07
N TYR A 73 5.44 -0.09 -0.09
CA TYR A 73 6.53 0.31 0.81
C TYR A 73 6.09 0.27 2.27
N GLN A 74 4.92 0.83 2.59
CA GLN A 74 4.38 0.80 3.95
C GLN A 74 4.11 -0.63 4.44
N ALA A 75 3.73 -1.55 3.55
CA ALA A 75 3.59 -2.97 3.90
C ALA A 75 4.87 -3.58 4.50
N THR A 76 6.06 -3.02 4.25
CA THR A 76 7.31 -3.46 4.89
C THR A 76 7.26 -3.29 6.41
N ASP A 77 6.69 -2.19 6.87
CA ASP A 77 6.65 -1.84 8.29
C ASP A 77 5.53 -2.60 9.03
N TYR A 78 4.41 -2.85 8.35
CA TYR A 78 3.27 -3.58 8.90
C TYR A 78 3.38 -5.11 8.80
N LEU A 79 3.88 -5.62 7.67
CA LEU A 79 3.88 -7.05 7.36
C LEU A 79 5.28 -7.68 7.41
N GLY A 80 6.33 -6.85 7.38
CA GLY A 80 7.72 -7.26 7.26
C GLY A 80 8.18 -7.37 5.80
N TYR A 81 9.47 -7.08 5.57
CA TYR A 81 10.10 -7.08 4.24
C TYR A 81 9.83 -8.36 3.43
N GLY A 82 9.91 -9.53 4.06
CA GLY A 82 9.70 -10.81 3.36
C GLY A 82 8.31 -10.95 2.74
N ARG A 83 7.27 -10.37 3.37
CA ARG A 83 5.91 -10.35 2.82
C ARG A 83 5.71 -9.24 1.79
N ALA A 84 6.38 -8.10 1.93
CA ALA A 84 6.27 -6.99 0.98
C ALA A 84 7.03 -7.26 -0.34
N LEU A 85 8.14 -8.01 -0.29
CA LEU A 85 9.04 -8.19 -1.43
C LEU A 85 8.36 -8.76 -2.70
N PRO A 86 7.53 -9.81 -2.65
CA PRO A 86 6.84 -10.32 -3.83
C PRO A 86 5.93 -9.29 -4.50
N PHE A 87 5.25 -8.46 -3.70
CA PHE A 87 4.41 -7.38 -4.20
C PHE A 87 5.25 -6.28 -4.83
N LEU A 88 6.41 -5.94 -4.27
CA LEU A 88 7.31 -4.97 -4.88
C LEU A 88 7.75 -5.38 -6.29
N HIS A 89 8.06 -6.67 -6.48
CA HIS A 89 8.35 -7.24 -7.80
C HIS A 89 7.12 -7.18 -8.72
N ALA A 90 5.97 -7.67 -8.26
CA ALA A 90 4.74 -7.64 -9.04
C ALA A 90 4.34 -6.22 -9.49
N THR A 91 4.49 -5.22 -8.61
CA THR A 91 4.25 -3.81 -8.97
C THR A 91 5.24 -3.32 -10.02
N ASN A 92 6.54 -3.64 -9.90
CA ASN A 92 7.52 -3.25 -10.92
C ASN A 92 7.19 -3.83 -12.29
N ASP A 93 6.82 -5.11 -12.33
CA ASP A 93 6.48 -5.80 -13.58
C ASP A 93 5.23 -5.19 -14.22
N ALA A 94 4.19 -4.93 -13.43
CA ALA A 94 2.94 -4.32 -13.91
C ALA A 94 3.15 -2.88 -14.43
N LEU A 95 3.93 -2.05 -13.72
CA LEU A 95 4.23 -0.69 -14.16
C LEU A 95 5.05 -0.69 -15.46
N THR A 96 6.05 -1.58 -15.56
CA THR A 96 6.85 -1.75 -16.78
C THR A 96 5.99 -2.20 -17.95
N ALA A 97 5.10 -3.18 -17.73
CA ALA A 97 4.16 -3.67 -18.74
C ALA A 97 3.15 -2.60 -19.20
N ALA A 98 2.79 -1.66 -18.31
CA ALA A 98 1.96 -0.50 -18.62
C ALA A 98 2.74 0.64 -19.32
N GLY A 99 4.03 0.47 -19.60
CA GLY A 99 4.88 1.50 -20.23
C GLY A 99 5.30 2.63 -19.29
N ILE A 100 5.14 2.46 -17.98
CA ILE A 100 5.51 3.46 -16.97
C ILE A 100 6.99 3.29 -16.63
N ALA A 101 7.77 4.35 -16.84
CA ALA A 101 9.20 4.33 -16.59
C ALA A 101 9.50 4.23 -15.08
N LEU A 102 10.48 3.39 -14.74
CA LEU A 102 11.02 3.27 -13.39
C LEU A 102 12.46 3.81 -13.35
N PRO A 103 12.91 4.42 -12.24
CA PRO A 103 12.17 4.63 -10.99
C PRO A 103 11.12 5.75 -11.09
N LEU A 104 10.05 5.64 -10.31
CA LEU A 104 9.12 6.75 -10.09
C LEU A 104 9.80 7.88 -9.30
N PRO A 105 9.30 9.13 -9.37
CA PRO A 105 9.80 10.23 -8.55
C PRO A 105 9.75 9.90 -7.05
N GLY A 106 10.87 10.12 -6.35
CA GLY A 106 10.97 9.84 -4.92
C GLY A 106 10.03 10.70 -4.07
N GLN A 107 9.39 10.06 -3.08
CA GLN A 107 8.44 10.70 -2.14
C GLN A 107 9.02 10.90 -0.73
N ALA A 108 10.32 10.71 -0.54
CA ALA A 108 10.96 10.87 0.76
C ALA A 108 10.98 12.36 1.17
N THR A 109 10.59 12.64 2.41
CA THR A 109 10.66 13.98 3.00
C THR A 109 11.75 14.10 4.07
N THR A 110 12.49 13.02 4.29
CA THR A 110 13.55 12.89 5.29
C THR A 110 14.90 12.58 4.64
N THR A 111 15.96 12.78 5.42
CA THR A 111 17.32 12.35 5.17
C THR A 111 17.73 11.34 6.25
N MET A 112 18.85 10.64 6.05
CA MET A 112 19.37 9.71 7.06
C MET A 112 19.75 10.40 8.38
N ASN A 113 19.95 11.73 8.35
CA ASN A 113 20.30 12.52 9.53
C ASN A 113 19.07 13.02 10.30
N ASP A 114 17.93 13.26 9.64
CA ASP A 114 16.75 13.89 10.25
C ASP A 114 15.54 12.95 10.44
N ARG A 115 15.61 11.71 9.94
CA ARG A 115 14.52 10.72 10.02
C ARG A 115 14.05 10.43 11.45
N LEU A 116 14.94 10.44 12.45
CA LEU A 116 14.54 10.26 13.84
C LEU A 116 13.73 11.46 14.36
N GLU A 117 14.22 12.67 14.17
CA GLU A 117 13.56 13.90 14.62
C GLU A 117 12.19 14.07 13.95
N LYS A 118 12.12 13.91 12.62
CA LYS A 118 10.87 14.01 11.86
C LYS A 118 9.90 12.90 12.20
N GLY A 119 10.41 11.70 12.48
CA GLY A 119 9.60 10.59 12.97
C GLY A 119 8.96 10.85 14.33
N ILE A 120 9.73 11.37 15.30
CA ILE A 120 9.21 11.79 16.61
C ILE A 120 8.13 12.86 16.43
N ALA A 121 8.37 13.87 15.59
CA ALA A 121 7.40 14.92 15.32
C ALA A 121 6.10 14.37 14.70
N ALA A 122 6.21 13.36 13.82
CA ALA A 122 5.05 12.66 13.26
C ALA A 122 4.28 11.89 14.35
N GLN A 123 4.97 11.16 15.23
CA GLN A 123 4.34 10.45 16.34
C GLN A 123 3.64 11.40 17.31
N VAL A 124 4.29 12.51 17.69
CA VAL A 124 3.70 13.53 18.57
C VAL A 124 2.46 14.14 17.93
N LYS A 125 2.50 14.42 16.62
CA LYS A 125 1.33 14.96 15.91
C LYS A 125 0.15 13.97 15.87
N ILE A 126 0.41 12.66 15.78
CA ILE A 126 -0.63 11.63 15.63
C ILE A 126 -1.17 11.18 17.00
N PHE A 127 -0.29 10.93 17.96
CA PHE A 127 -0.63 10.31 19.25
C PHE A 127 -0.49 11.27 20.45
N GLY A 128 0.13 12.44 20.29
CA GLY A 128 0.26 13.48 21.32
C GLY A 128 1.64 13.53 22.00
N GLU A 129 1.82 14.54 22.86
CA GLU A 129 3.10 14.93 23.49
C GLU A 129 3.83 13.80 24.23
N HIS A 130 3.10 12.83 24.78
CA HIS A 130 3.71 11.71 25.50
C HIS A 130 4.62 10.84 24.61
N MET A 131 4.58 10.98 23.29
CA MET A 131 5.48 10.31 22.35
C MET A 131 6.87 10.94 22.22
N ASN A 132 7.08 12.16 22.72
CA ASN A 132 8.31 12.94 22.48
C ASN A 132 9.60 12.19 22.91
N GLU A 133 9.52 11.42 23.99
CA GLU A 133 10.64 10.63 24.51
C GLU A 133 10.47 9.11 24.37
N ALA A 134 9.38 8.63 23.76
CA ALA A 134 9.07 7.21 23.67
C ALA A 134 10.18 6.39 22.97
N TRP A 135 10.90 7.00 22.03
CA TRP A 135 12.03 6.42 21.31
C TRP A 135 13.21 6.04 22.22
N LYS A 136 13.35 6.67 23.40
CA LYS A 136 14.45 6.43 24.35
C LYS A 136 14.27 5.13 25.14
N ALA A 137 13.06 4.56 25.17
CA ALA A 137 12.79 3.36 25.96
C ALA A 137 13.44 2.09 25.40
N GLY A 138 13.95 2.10 24.17
CA GLY A 138 14.76 1.00 23.64
C GLY A 138 15.02 1.06 22.14
N THR A 139 15.84 0.12 21.66
CA THR A 139 16.24 0.04 20.25
C THR A 139 15.04 -0.09 19.31
N VAL A 140 14.03 -0.88 19.68
CA VAL A 140 12.81 -1.05 18.87
C VAL A 140 12.03 0.26 18.79
N ASN A 141 11.87 0.99 19.90
CA ASN A 141 11.16 2.27 19.91
C ASN A 141 11.90 3.33 19.09
N ARG A 142 13.23 3.32 19.12
CA ARG A 142 14.04 4.16 18.24
C ARG A 142 13.83 3.83 16.75
N TYR A 143 13.71 2.55 16.40
CA TYR A 143 13.40 2.16 15.02
C TYR A 143 11.96 2.47 14.62
N LEU A 144 10.99 2.34 15.54
CA LEU A 144 9.63 2.79 15.31
C LEU A 144 9.63 4.30 14.98
N ALA A 145 10.28 5.12 15.80
CA ALA A 145 10.38 6.54 15.51
C ALA A 145 11.12 6.83 14.20
N ALA A 146 12.34 6.32 14.03
CA ALA A 146 13.19 6.71 12.90
C ALA A 146 12.84 6.02 11.58
N ASN A 147 12.41 4.76 11.56
CA ASN A 147 12.12 4.00 10.35
C ASN A 147 10.64 4.04 10.00
N CYS A 148 9.77 3.47 10.85
CA CYS A 148 8.32 3.48 10.65
C CYS A 148 7.80 4.90 10.44
N PHE A 149 7.96 5.77 11.44
CA PHE A 149 7.43 7.12 11.38
C PHE A 149 8.27 8.03 10.46
N GLY A 150 9.59 7.96 10.61
CA GLY A 150 10.53 8.79 9.88
C GLY A 150 10.61 8.48 8.38
N ASP A 151 10.81 7.23 7.98
CA ASP A 151 11.07 6.88 6.57
C ASP A 151 9.79 6.59 5.78
N TYR A 152 8.75 6.01 6.40
CA TYR A 152 7.53 5.58 5.71
C TYR A 152 6.37 6.57 5.86
N TYR A 153 6.01 6.94 7.09
CA TYR A 153 4.82 7.76 7.37
C TYR A 153 4.90 9.22 6.93
N THR A 154 6.11 9.76 6.83
CA THR A 154 6.33 11.17 6.43
C THR A 154 6.33 11.35 4.91
N ARG A 155 6.27 10.26 4.13
CA ARG A 155 6.26 10.29 2.67
C ARG A 155 4.96 10.90 2.13
N THR A 156 5.00 11.41 0.91
CA THR A 156 3.92 12.22 0.31
C THR A 156 3.03 11.49 -0.69
N GLY A 157 3.32 10.24 -1.03
CA GLY A 157 2.59 9.55 -2.11
C GLY A 157 1.28 8.87 -1.67
N LEU A 158 0.90 8.96 -0.39
CA LEU A 158 -0.43 8.66 0.12
C LEU A 158 -0.83 9.76 1.11
N ASP A 159 -2.11 10.16 1.08
CA ASP A 159 -2.66 10.98 2.16
C ASP A 159 -2.58 10.21 3.49
N ARG A 160 -2.66 10.91 4.63
CA ARG A 160 -2.44 10.27 5.95
C ARG A 160 -3.59 9.37 6.41
N LEU A 161 -4.78 9.51 5.80
CA LEU A 161 -5.99 8.78 6.19
C LEU A 161 -5.95 7.26 5.92
N PRO A 162 -5.37 6.74 4.82
CA PRO A 162 -5.35 5.31 4.51
C PRO A 162 -4.27 4.50 5.25
N CYS A 163 -3.35 5.14 5.96
CA CYS A 163 -2.16 4.47 6.52
C CYS A 163 -2.38 3.94 7.96
N LEU A 164 -3.48 4.33 8.62
CA LEU A 164 -3.79 4.02 10.02
C LEU A 164 -4.94 3.02 10.21
N ILE A 165 -5.31 2.28 9.15
CA ILE A 165 -6.32 1.21 9.22
C ILE A 165 -5.62 -0.12 9.54
#